data_AF-A0A2V9KD91-F1
#
_entry.id   AF-A0A2V9KD91-F1
#
_cell.length_a   1.000
_cell.length_b   1.000
_cell.length_c   1.000
_cell.angle_alpha   90.00
_cell.angle_beta   90.00
_cell.angle_gamma   90.00
#
_symmetry.space_group_name_H-M   'P 1'
#
loop_
_entity.id
_entity.type
_entity.pdbx_description
1 polymer ?
#
loop_
_entity_poly.entity_id
_entity_poly.type
_entity_poly.pdbx_seq_one_letter_code
_entity_poly.pdbx_strand_id
1 'polypeptide(L)'
;YNSYFLDVFERSNRLVICDREENVTTSQALHFVNGPEVHAKIAHADGRLSRWLASARTDRQLLEEMFLATLSRAPAAGEAEKLLARTKAGSRREVFEDILWALVSSKEFVFNH
;
A
#
# COMPACT_ATOMS: atom_id res chain seq x y z
N TYR A 1 23.27 1.54 5.75
CA TYR A 1 21.99 0.88 5.42
C TYR A 1 21.55 0.07 6.63
N ASN A 2 20.75 0.65 7.53
CA ASN A 2 20.21 -0.03 8.71
C ASN A 2 18.70 0.25 8.71
N SER A 3 17.89 -0.80 8.57
CA SER A 3 16.44 -0.69 8.39
C SER A 3 15.82 -1.76 9.26
N TYR A 4 15.41 -1.36 10.46
CA TYR A 4 14.77 -2.23 11.47
C TYR A 4 13.64 -3.08 10.88
N PHE A 5 12.82 -2.51 9.99
CA PHE A 5 11.81 -3.24 9.23
C PHE A 5 12.35 -4.50 8.51
N LEU A 6 13.53 -4.42 7.88
CA LEU A 6 14.12 -5.55 7.14
C LEU A 6 14.76 -6.59 8.07
N ASP A 7 15.10 -6.20 9.29
CA ASP A 7 15.57 -7.13 10.32
C ASP A 7 14.39 -7.92 10.91
N VAL A 8 13.21 -7.28 11.05
CA VAL A 8 11.95 -7.93 11.46
C VAL A 8 11.43 -8.92 10.41
N PHE A 9 11.73 -8.69 9.13
CA PHE A 9 11.40 -9.60 8.02
C PHE A 9 12.53 -10.59 7.68
N GLU A 10 13.44 -10.85 8.63
CA GLU A 10 14.50 -11.86 8.56
C GLU A 10 15.20 -11.93 7.20
N ARG A 11 15.87 -10.84 6.83
CA ARG A 11 16.72 -10.81 5.64
C ARG A 11 17.60 -12.06 5.58
N SER A 12 17.31 -12.94 4.61
CA SER A 12 18.11 -14.14 4.37
C SER A 12 19.56 -13.73 4.03
N ASN A 13 20.50 -14.29 4.78
CA ASN A 13 21.92 -14.12 4.53
C ASN A 13 22.25 -14.81 3.20
N ARG A 14 22.90 -14.11 2.26
CA ARG A 14 23.13 -14.57 0.86
C ARG A 14 24.01 -15.83 0.73
N LEU A 15 24.33 -16.50 1.83
CA LEU A 15 25.24 -17.63 1.94
C LEU A 15 24.51 -18.98 2.14
N VAL A 16 23.19 -19.00 2.32
CA VAL A 16 22.43 -20.23 2.54
C VAL A 16 21.30 -20.33 1.52
N ILE A 17 21.16 -21.52 0.91
CA ILE A 17 20.03 -21.84 0.01
C ILE A 17 18.77 -21.73 0.87
N CYS A 18 17.91 -20.76 0.56
CA CYS A 18 16.70 -20.47 1.31
C CYS A 18 15.81 -21.71 1.42
N ASP A 19 15.70 -22.28 2.62
CA ASP A 19 14.45 -22.88 3.04
C ASP A 19 13.55 -21.70 3.43
N ARG A 20 12.67 -21.30 2.50
CA ARG A 20 11.80 -20.15 2.72
C ARG A 20 10.68 -20.66 3.63
N GLU A 21 10.79 -20.39 4.92
CA GLU A 21 9.66 -20.65 5.83
C GLU A 21 8.49 -19.74 5.42
N GLU A 22 7.47 -20.33 4.78
CA GLU A 22 6.26 -19.65 4.28
C GLU A 22 5.26 -19.34 5.39
N ASN A 23 5.65 -19.47 6.66
CA ASN A 23 4.76 -19.25 7.79
C ASN A 23 4.69 -17.75 8.12
N VAL A 24 3.92 -16.99 7.33
CA VAL A 24 3.54 -15.62 7.70
C VAL A 24 2.82 -15.68 9.05
N THR A 25 3.49 -15.23 10.11
CA THR A 25 2.88 -15.21 11.43
C THR A 25 1.87 -14.06 11.52
N THR A 26 0.76 -14.30 12.21
CA THR A 26 -0.27 -13.27 12.44
C THR A 26 0.31 -11.98 13.03
N SER A 27 1.38 -12.09 13.83
CA SER A 27 2.11 -10.96 14.40
C SER A 27 2.89 -10.14 13.36
N GLN A 28 3.51 -10.78 12.36
CA GLN A 28 4.16 -10.08 11.25
C GLN A 28 3.14 -9.37 10.35
N ALA A 29 2.01 -10.00 10.07
CA ALA A 29 0.90 -9.36 9.35
C ALA A 29 0.32 -8.16 10.14
N LEU A 30 0.22 -8.28 11.47
CA LEU A 30 -0.25 -7.20 12.34
C LEU A 30 0.74 -6.03 12.39
N HIS A 31 2.05 -6.28 12.42
CA HIS A 31 3.06 -5.22 12.35
C HIS A 31 3.12 -4.55 10.99
N PHE A 32 2.88 -5.29 9.90
CA PHE A 32 2.78 -4.72 8.57
C PHE A 32 1.57 -3.78 8.42
N VAL A 33 0.40 -4.21 8.91
CA VAL A 33 -0.84 -3.41 8.81
C VAL A 33 -0.84 -2.19 9.76
N ASN A 34 -0.26 -2.33 10.96
CA ASN A 34 -0.29 -1.28 11.99
C ASN A 34 1.02 -0.51 12.15
N GLY A 35 2.04 -0.81 11.34
CA GLY A 35 3.35 -0.18 11.47
C GLY A 35 3.32 1.30 11.07
N PRO A 36 3.85 2.22 11.90
CA PRO A 36 3.92 3.66 11.56
C PRO A 36 4.75 3.92 10.29
N GLU A 37 5.62 2.98 9.91
CA GLU A 37 6.49 3.05 8.74
C GLU A 37 5.73 2.98 7.41
N VAL A 38 4.62 2.23 7.34
CA VAL A 38 3.80 2.15 6.11
C VAL A 38 3.07 3.47 5.90
N HIS A 39 2.47 4.02 6.95
CA HIS A 39 1.82 5.32 6.90
C HIS A 39 2.83 6.44 6.57
N ALA A 40 4.02 6.44 7.19
CA ALA A 40 5.07 7.40 6.89
C ALA A 40 5.54 7.34 5.42
N LYS A 41 5.61 6.14 4.83
CA LYS A 41 5.95 5.98 3.40
C LYS A 41 4.83 6.48 2.48
N ILE A 42 3.57 6.26 2.85
CA ILE A 42 2.41 6.76 2.10
C ILE A 42 2.37 8.29 2.12
N ALA A 43 2.57 8.90 3.29
CA ALA A 43 2.51 10.35 3.49
C ALA A 43 3.78 11.10 3.05
N HIS A 44 4.86 10.39 2.70
CA HIS A 44 6.16 11.00 2.39
C HIS A 44 6.04 12.05 1.26
N ALA A 45 6.70 13.20 1.42
CA ALA A 45 6.65 14.31 0.47
C ALA A 45 7.15 13.92 -0.93
N ASP A 46 8.20 13.10 -1.01
CA ASP A 46 8.70 12.53 -2.27
C ASP A 46 8.09 11.15 -2.62
N GLY A 47 7.04 10.76 -1.91
CA GLY A 47 6.34 9.50 -2.09
C GLY A 47 5.69 9.38 -3.46
N ARG A 48 5.38 8.14 -3.86
CA ARG A 48 4.65 7.87 -5.12
C ARG A 48 3.29 8.58 -5.14
N LEU A 49 2.61 8.61 -3.99
CA LEU A 49 1.33 9.29 -3.83
C LEU A 49 1.43 10.81 -4.03
N SER A 50 2.44 11.45 -3.44
CA SER A 50 2.67 12.90 -3.62
C SER A 50 2.91 13.26 -5.09
N ARG A 51 3.68 12.45 -5.83
CA ARG A 51 3.90 12.65 -7.28
C ARG A 51 2.62 12.46 -8.10
N TRP A 52 1.81 11.49 -7.72
CA TRP A 52 0.50 11.25 -8.32
C TRP A 52 -0.47 12.41 -8.08
N LEU A 53 -0.57 12.90 -6.86
CA LEU A 53 -1.44 14.04 -6.50
C LEU A 53 -1.01 15.36 -7.18
N ALA A 54 0.29 15.54 -7.41
CA ALA A 54 0.84 16.69 -8.13
C ALA A 54 0.68 16.60 -9.66
N SER A 55 0.32 15.44 -10.20
CA SER A 55 0.10 15.25 -11.64
C SER A 55 -1.25 15.81 -12.09
N ALA A 56 -1.38 16.15 -13.38
CA ALA A 56 -2.64 16.61 -13.98
C ALA A 56 -3.68 15.49 -14.21
N ARG A 57 -3.53 14.33 -13.55
CA ARG A 57 -4.45 13.19 -13.67
C ARG A 57 -5.75 13.46 -12.93
N THR A 58 -6.87 12.98 -13.49
CA THR A 58 -8.16 13.00 -12.80
C THR A 58 -8.17 12.02 -11.62
N ASP A 59 -9.03 12.24 -10.65
CA ASP A 59 -9.15 11.36 -9.48
C ASP A 59 -9.47 9.90 -9.88
N ARG A 60 -10.26 9.71 -10.94
CA ARG A 60 -10.55 8.38 -11.50
C ARG A 60 -9.29 7.69 -12.03
N GLN A 61 -8.50 8.40 -12.85
CA GLN A 61 -7.24 7.87 -13.37
C GLN A 61 -6.24 7.58 -12.25
N LEU A 62 -6.27 8.38 -11.19
CA LEU A 62 -5.43 8.16 -10.02
C LEU A 62 -5.81 6.87 -9.29
N LEU A 63 -7.10 6.63 -9.09
CA LEU A 63 -7.59 5.39 -8.50
C LEU A 63 -7.23 4.17 -9.35
N GLU A 64 -7.43 4.23 -10.67
CA GLU A 64 -7.06 3.14 -11.57
C GLU A 64 -5.57 2.79 -11.45
N GLU A 65 -4.71 3.80 -11.47
CA GLU A 65 -3.27 3.62 -11.29
C GLU A 65 -2.93 3.01 -9.92
N MET A 66 -3.59 3.46 -8.84
CA MET A 66 -3.37 2.93 -7.50
C MET A 66 -3.73 1.45 -7.42
N PHE A 67 -4.90 1.07 -7.95
CA PHE A 67 -5.34 -0.33 -8.00
C PHE A 67 -4.38 -1.21 -8.81
N LEU A 68 -3.90 -0.71 -9.96
CA LEU A 68 -2.89 -1.42 -10.75
C LEU A 68 -1.57 -1.55 -9.99
N ALA A 69 -1.14 -0.49 -9.29
CA ALA A 69 0.12 -0.49 -8.57
C ALA A 69 0.10 -1.34 -7.29
N THR A 70 -1.07 -1.58 -6.68
CA THR A 70 -1.20 -2.39 -5.45
C THR A 70 -1.70 -3.79 -5.73
N LEU A 71 -2.82 -3.93 -6.45
CA LEU A 71 -3.54 -5.20 -6.64
C LEU A 71 -3.35 -5.81 -8.04
N SER A 72 -2.58 -5.15 -8.92
CA SER A 72 -2.34 -5.59 -10.31
C SER A 72 -3.62 -5.82 -11.13
N ARG A 73 -4.72 -5.15 -10.78
CA ARG A 73 -6.02 -5.19 -11.48
C ARG A 73 -6.65 -3.81 -11.56
N ALA A 74 -7.63 -3.67 -12.45
CA ALA A 74 -8.51 -2.50 -12.44
C ALA A 74 -9.50 -2.56 -11.25
N PRO A 75 -9.98 -1.40 -10.76
CA PRO A 75 -11.08 -1.37 -9.81
C PRO A 75 -12.32 -2.05 -10.39
N ALA A 76 -13.04 -2.82 -9.58
CA ALA A 76 -14.26 -3.48 -10.01
C ALA A 76 -15.39 -2.44 -10.22
N ALA A 77 -16.45 -2.86 -10.93
CA ALA A 77 -17.58 -2.00 -11.22
C ALA A 77 -18.20 -1.42 -9.93
N GLY A 78 -18.18 -0.09 -9.80
CA GLY A 78 -18.71 0.63 -8.64
C GLY A 78 -17.75 0.80 -7.46
N GLU A 79 -16.58 0.15 -7.43
CA GLU A 79 -15.56 0.41 -6.40
C GLU A 79 -14.99 1.82 -6.54
N ALA A 80 -14.58 2.19 -7.76
CA ALA A 80 -14.05 3.52 -8.05
C ALA A 80 -15.06 4.63 -7.72
N GLU A 81 -16.35 4.44 -8.05
CA GLU A 81 -17.40 5.42 -7.77
C GLU A 81 -17.61 5.63 -6.28
N LYS A 82 -17.60 4.55 -5.48
CA LYS A 82 -17.70 4.64 -4.02
C LYS A 82 -16.52 5.41 -3.43
N LEU A 83 -15.31 5.16 -3.92
CA LEU A 83 -14.10 5.84 -3.46
C LEU A 83 -14.06 7.32 -3.88
N LEU A 84 -14.48 7.63 -5.12
CA LEU A 84 -14.63 9.00 -5.62
C LEU A 84 -15.72 9.77 -4.85
N ALA A 85 -16.76 9.10 -4.35
CA ALA A 85 -17.73 9.77 -3.49
C ALA A 85 -17.10 10.25 -2.17
N ARG A 86 -16.09 9.54 -1.65
CA ARG A 86 -15.39 9.92 -0.42
C ARG A 86 -14.46 11.12 -0.60
N THR A 87 -13.95 11.37 -1.81
CA THR A 87 -13.11 12.57 -2.08
C THR A 87 -13.88 13.88 -1.92
N LYS A 88 -15.22 13.83 -1.95
CA LYS A 88 -16.08 15.01 -1.73
C LYS A 88 -16.23 15.43 -0.26
N ALA A 89 -15.86 14.55 0.69
CA ALA A 89 -16.13 14.75 2.11
C ALA A 89 -14.90 15.20 2.93
N GLY A 90 -13.73 15.39 2.31
CA GLY A 90 -12.51 15.72 3.02
C GLY A 90 -11.40 16.28 2.13
N SER A 91 -10.21 16.45 2.70
CA SER A 91 -9.01 16.82 1.94
C SER A 91 -8.71 15.75 0.90
N ARG A 92 -8.52 16.15 -0.36
CA ARG A 92 -8.15 15.24 -1.45
C ARG A 92 -6.96 14.36 -1.03
N ARG A 93 -5.95 14.95 -0.40
CA ARG A 93 -4.74 14.23 0.02
C ARG A 93 -5.04 13.14 1.05
N GLU A 94 -5.73 13.48 2.13
CA GLU A 94 -6.06 12.56 3.22
C GLU A 94 -6.87 11.37 2.71
N VAL A 95 -7.86 11.63 1.85
CA VAL A 95 -8.69 10.58 1.26
C VAL A 95 -7.84 9.60 0.43
N PHE A 96 -6.90 10.11 -0.36
CA PHE A 96 -6.04 9.26 -1.17
C PHE A 96 -4.96 8.51 -0.35
N GLU A 97 -4.49 9.10 0.75
CA GLU A 97 -3.62 8.42 1.72
C GLU A 97 -4.34 7.24 2.38
N ASP A 98 -5.58 7.46 2.83
CA ASP A 98 -6.44 6.42 3.40
C ASP A 98 -6.74 5.29 2.40
N ILE A 99 -7.04 5.63 1.15
CA ILE A 99 -7.31 4.63 0.10
C ILE A 99 -6.06 3.80 -0.16
N LEU A 100 -4.88 4.41 -0.27
CA LEU A 100 -3.64 3.67 -0.48
C LEU A 100 -3.34 2.73 0.69
N TRP A 101 -3.55 3.21 1.92
CA TRP A 101 -3.38 2.40 3.12
C TRP A 101 -4.36 1.22 3.15
N ALA A 102 -5.63 1.45 2.79
CA ALA A 102 -6.65 0.41 2.74
C ALA A 102 -6.34 -0.65 1.68
N LEU A 103 -5.81 -0.26 0.51
CA LEU A 103 -5.40 -1.19 -0.54
C LEU A 103 -4.22 -2.06 -0.10
N VAL A 104 -3.17 -1.45 0.46
CA VAL A 104 -1.96 -2.16 0.93
C VAL A 104 -2.25 -3.04 2.15
N SER A 105 -3.19 -2.64 3.00
CA SER A 105 -3.62 -3.42 4.17
C SER A 105 -4.73 -4.43 3.86
N SER A 106 -5.19 -4.50 2.61
CA SER A 106 -6.28 -5.39 2.23
C SER A 106 -5.83 -6.86 2.28
N LYS A 107 -6.75 -7.76 2.61
CA LYS A 107 -6.51 -9.21 2.51
C LYS A 107 -6.09 -9.61 1.10
N GLU A 108 -6.65 -8.97 0.09
CA GLU A 108 -6.29 -9.21 -1.31
C GLU A 108 -4.80 -8.91 -1.54
N PHE A 109 -4.28 -7.79 -1.04
CA PHE A 109 -2.85 -7.48 -1.15
C PHE A 109 -1.96 -8.46 -0.36
N VAL A 110 -2.40 -8.87 0.83
CA VAL A 110 -1.60 -9.73 1.73
C VAL A 110 -1.56 -11.19 1.27
N PHE A 111 -2.65 -11.70 0.67
CA PHE A 111 -2.80 -13.13 0.35
C PHE A 111 -2.76 -13.47 -1.14
N ASN A 112 -2.79 -12.49 -2.05
CA ASN A 112 -2.79 -12.73 -3.50
C ASN A 112 -1.36 -12.68 -4.11
N HIS A 113 -0.38 -13.30 -3.41
CA HIS A 113 1.00 -13.52 -3.88
C HIS A 113 1.21 -14.99 -4.23
#